data_AF-A0A7S3H828-F1
#
_entry.id   AF-A0A7S3H828-F1
#
_cell.length_a   1.000
_cell.length_b   1.000
_cell.length_c   1.000
_cell.angle_alpha   90.00
_cell.angle_beta   90.00
_cell.angle_gamma   90.00
#
_symmetry.space_group_name_H-M   'P 1'
#
loop_
_entity.id
_entity.type
_entity.pdbx_description
1 polymer ?
#
loop_
_entity_poly.entity_id
_entity_poly.type
_entity_poly.pdbx_seq_one_letter_code
_entity_poly.pdbx_strand_id
1 'polypeptide(L)'
;RRKAASFSEFGTRRCVTIVNDEDQLQQRTEKREREEGKFVPVHAVNQMRSNFVAPELEDGFTNLEFPELPETDSRQSIGNIKTGGQSWAQRNPGQWGSAPKSRLESRDPAQIGSGKGFGNAEKENKDRGGPYSKGGGGGG
;
A
#
# COMPACT_ATOMS: atom_id res chain seq x y z
N ARG A 1 5.85 14.62 -11.12
CA ARG A 1 7.32 14.84 -11.16
C ARG A 1 7.95 13.57 -11.75
N ARG A 2 8.64 13.65 -12.90
CA ARG A 2 9.30 12.50 -13.54
C ARG A 2 10.44 11.99 -12.64
N LYS A 3 10.64 10.66 -12.57
CA LYS A 3 11.42 9.98 -11.51
C LYS A 3 12.84 10.51 -11.37
N ALA A 4 13.53 10.78 -12.48
CA ALA A 4 14.93 11.22 -12.48
C ALA A 4 15.11 12.70 -12.88
N ALA A 5 14.03 13.48 -12.95
CA ALA A 5 14.07 14.89 -13.39
C ALA A 5 14.95 15.77 -12.48
N SER A 6 14.99 15.49 -11.18
CA SER A 6 15.81 16.23 -10.21
C SER A 6 17.31 16.05 -10.41
N PHE A 7 17.72 15.07 -11.19
CA PHE A 7 19.12 14.74 -11.46
C PHE A 7 19.53 15.14 -12.87
N SER A 8 18.80 16.07 -13.51
CA SER A 8 19.04 16.48 -14.90
C SER A 8 20.45 17.00 -15.16
N GLU A 9 21.11 17.54 -14.14
CA GLU A 9 22.49 18.05 -14.21
C GLU A 9 23.55 16.94 -14.22
N PHE A 10 23.17 15.70 -13.88
CA PHE A 10 24.07 14.55 -13.92
C PHE A 10 24.11 13.95 -15.32
N GLY A 11 25.33 13.66 -15.81
CA GLY A 11 25.56 13.18 -17.18
C GLY A 11 24.86 11.86 -17.51
N THR A 12 24.89 10.89 -16.59
CA THR A 12 24.27 9.57 -16.79
C THR A 12 23.26 9.27 -15.69
N ARG A 13 22.04 8.90 -16.08
CA ARG A 13 20.94 8.47 -15.22
C ARG A 13 20.40 7.15 -15.73
N ARG A 14 20.88 6.04 -15.18
CA ARG A 14 20.52 4.69 -15.61
C ARG A 14 19.40 4.13 -14.76
N CYS A 15 18.40 3.54 -15.41
CA CYS A 15 17.38 2.72 -14.73
C CYS A 15 17.66 1.26 -15.06
N VAL A 16 17.85 0.44 -14.04
CA VAL A 16 18.00 -1.01 -14.19
C VAL A 16 16.71 -1.66 -13.70
N THR A 17 16.01 -2.36 -14.59
CA THR A 17 14.74 -3.04 -14.27
C THR A 17 14.99 -4.53 -14.13
N ILE A 18 14.86 -5.03 -12.91
CA ILE A 18 15.03 -6.44 -12.58
C ILE A 18 13.70 -7.17 -12.78
N VAL A 19 13.62 -8.02 -13.80
CA VAL A 19 12.42 -8.82 -14.07
C VAL A 19 12.62 -10.20 -13.44
N ASN A 20 11.91 -10.45 -12.33
CA ASN A 20 11.92 -11.75 -11.67
C ASN A 20 10.73 -12.59 -12.13
N ASP A 21 10.87 -13.91 -12.10
CA ASP A 21 9.79 -14.85 -12.29
C ASP A 21 8.96 -15.05 -11.00
N GLU A 22 7.87 -15.81 -11.13
CA GLU A 22 6.97 -16.11 -10.01
C GLU A 22 7.62 -17.01 -8.96
N ASP A 23 8.48 -17.94 -9.40
CA ASP A 23 9.19 -18.87 -8.51
C ASP A 23 10.18 -18.14 -7.60
N GLN A 24 10.92 -17.17 -8.13
CA GLN A 24 11.79 -16.30 -7.34
C GLN A 24 10.99 -15.45 -6.35
N LEU A 25 9.81 -14.96 -6.73
CA LEU A 25 8.95 -14.23 -5.79
C LEU A 25 8.47 -15.13 -4.64
N GLN A 26 8.07 -16.38 -4.95
CA GLN A 26 7.63 -17.36 -3.97
C GLN A 26 8.78 -17.72 -3.01
N GLN A 27 9.96 -18.06 -3.54
CA GLN A 27 11.15 -18.36 -2.74
C GLN A 27 11.52 -17.21 -1.79
N ARG A 28 11.46 -15.96 -2.28
CA ARG A 28 11.76 -14.78 -1.47
C ARG A 28 10.69 -14.50 -0.42
N THR A 29 9.43 -14.79 -0.72
CA THR A 29 8.32 -14.67 0.23
C THR A 29 8.47 -15.70 1.35
N GLU A 30 8.70 -16.97 1.00
CA GLU A 30 8.94 -18.04 1.97
C GLU A 30 10.12 -17.75 2.89
N LYS A 31 11.22 -17.24 2.31
CA LYS A 31 12.39 -16.83 3.10
C LYS A 31 12.02 -15.74 4.12
N ARG A 32 11.29 -14.71 3.70
CA ARG A 32 10.86 -13.61 4.58
C ARG A 32 9.92 -14.08 5.69
N GLU A 33 9.02 -15.00 5.39
CA GLU A 33 8.06 -15.52 6.36
C GLU A 33 8.72 -16.48 7.35
N ARG A 34 9.54 -17.43 6.86
CA ARG A 34 10.16 -18.48 7.67
C ARG A 34 11.35 -17.99 8.50
N GLU A 35 12.22 -17.18 7.91
CA GLU A 35 13.47 -16.77 8.55
C GLU A 35 13.36 -15.41 9.24
N GLU A 36 12.69 -14.44 8.60
CA GLU A 36 12.59 -13.07 9.12
C GLU A 36 11.31 -12.81 9.93
N GLY A 37 10.36 -13.76 9.93
CA GLY A 37 9.05 -13.62 10.57
C GLY A 37 8.18 -12.50 9.97
N LYS A 38 8.48 -12.06 8.74
CA LYS A 38 7.77 -10.96 8.07
C LYS A 38 6.67 -11.52 7.17
N PHE A 39 5.42 -11.20 7.51
CA PHE A 39 4.27 -11.51 6.68
C PHE A 39 4.27 -10.67 5.39
N VAL A 40 4.03 -11.31 4.24
CA VAL A 40 3.91 -10.64 2.94
C VAL A 40 2.46 -10.71 2.46
N PRO A 41 1.67 -9.63 2.57
CA PRO A 41 0.26 -9.67 2.22
C PRO A 41 0.05 -9.82 0.71
N VAL A 42 -0.73 -10.82 0.31
CA VAL A 42 -1.09 -11.11 -1.09
C VAL A 42 -1.73 -9.91 -1.78
N HIS A 43 -2.63 -9.18 -1.09
CA HIS A 43 -3.27 -7.99 -1.66
C HIS A 43 -2.26 -6.88 -1.96
N ALA A 44 -1.25 -6.69 -1.11
CA ALA A 44 -0.21 -5.67 -1.32
C ALA A 44 0.66 -6.01 -2.53
N VAL A 45 1.04 -7.28 -2.69
CA VAL A 45 1.80 -7.74 -3.87
C VAL A 45 1.00 -7.51 -5.14
N ASN A 46 -0.27 -7.91 -5.18
CA ASN A 46 -1.10 -7.73 -6.37
C ASN A 46 -1.40 -6.25 -6.67
N GLN A 47 -1.54 -5.41 -5.64
CA GLN A 47 -1.63 -3.97 -5.82
C GLN A 47 -0.35 -3.40 -6.46
N MET A 48 0.84 -3.83 -6.00
CA MET A 48 2.11 -3.44 -6.62
C MET A 48 2.20 -3.88 -8.08
N ARG A 49 1.82 -5.13 -8.40
CA ARG A 49 1.77 -5.64 -9.78
C ARG A 49 0.87 -4.78 -10.66
N SER A 50 -0.35 -4.50 -10.18
CA SER A 50 -1.36 -3.76 -10.94
C SER A 50 -0.94 -2.33 -11.28
N ASN A 51 -0.13 -1.70 -10.42
CA ASN A 51 0.31 -0.31 -10.55
C ASN A 51 1.68 -0.16 -11.21
N PHE A 52 2.40 -1.26 -11.45
CA PHE A 52 3.73 -1.18 -12.04
C PHE A 52 3.65 -0.73 -13.50
N VAL A 53 4.58 0.13 -13.89
CA VAL A 53 4.75 0.63 -15.26
C VAL A 53 6.24 0.56 -15.57
N ALA A 54 6.57 -0.05 -16.72
CA ALA A 54 7.93 -0.12 -17.20
C ALA A 54 8.51 1.31 -17.33
N PRO A 55 9.77 1.55 -16.92
CA PRO A 55 10.37 2.86 -17.04
C PRO A 55 10.56 3.25 -18.51
N GLU A 56 10.46 4.54 -18.78
CA GLU A 56 10.70 5.10 -20.11
C GLU A 56 11.81 6.17 -20.05
N LEU A 57 12.48 6.45 -21.16
CA LEU A 57 13.48 7.53 -21.20
C LEU A 57 12.85 8.88 -20.84
N GLU A 58 11.56 9.04 -21.15
CA GLU A 58 10.76 10.18 -20.74
C GLU A 58 10.71 10.39 -19.22
N ASP A 59 10.93 9.37 -18.39
CA ASP A 59 11.03 9.51 -16.92
C ASP A 59 12.27 10.29 -16.45
N GLY A 60 13.11 10.73 -17.40
CA GLY A 60 14.33 11.50 -17.15
C GLY A 60 15.57 10.62 -17.03
N PHE A 61 15.53 9.39 -17.54
CA PHE A 61 16.69 8.50 -17.62
C PHE A 61 17.44 8.72 -18.93
N THR A 62 18.74 8.50 -18.91
CA THR A 62 19.59 8.50 -20.11
C THR A 62 19.76 7.10 -20.69
N ASN A 63 19.50 6.06 -19.88
CA ASN A 63 19.67 4.66 -20.29
C ASN A 63 18.71 3.76 -19.48
N LEU A 64 18.13 2.76 -20.14
CA LEU A 64 17.32 1.72 -19.55
C LEU A 64 18.00 0.37 -19.77
N GLU A 65 18.17 -0.41 -18.70
CA GLU A 65 18.77 -1.74 -18.75
C GLU A 65 17.81 -2.79 -18.22
N PHE A 66 17.77 -3.92 -18.92
CA PHE A 66 17.00 -5.11 -18.58
C PHE A 66 17.98 -6.30 -18.60
N PRO A 67 18.67 -6.60 -17.49
CA PRO A 67 19.78 -7.54 -17.50
C PRO A 67 19.33 -9.01 -17.56
N GLU A 68 18.10 -9.34 -17.16
CA GLU A 68 17.63 -10.73 -17.15
C GLU A 68 17.09 -11.21 -18.51
N LEU A 69 16.42 -10.32 -19.25
CA LEU A 69 15.74 -10.62 -20.50
C LEU A 69 15.92 -9.47 -21.50
N PRO A 70 15.85 -9.73 -22.82
CA PRO A 70 15.76 -8.67 -23.82
C PRO A 70 14.67 -7.64 -23.46
N GLU A 71 14.86 -6.37 -23.84
CA GLU A 71 13.94 -5.29 -23.47
C GLU A 71 12.49 -5.59 -23.90
N THR A 72 12.29 -6.12 -25.11
CA THR A 72 10.96 -6.50 -25.63
C THR A 72 10.28 -7.54 -24.74
N ASP A 73 11.00 -8.60 -24.39
CA ASP A 73 10.49 -9.70 -23.57
C ASP A 73 10.26 -9.24 -22.12
N SER A 74 11.13 -8.38 -21.60
CA SER A 74 10.99 -7.74 -20.31
C SER A 74 9.71 -6.90 -20.23
N ARG A 75 9.46 -6.06 -21.24
CA ARG A 75 8.24 -5.24 -21.33
C ARG A 75 7.00 -6.11 -21.43
N GLN A 76 7.06 -7.21 -22.20
CA GLN A 76 5.96 -8.17 -22.30
C GLN A 76 5.69 -8.84 -20.95
N SER A 77 6.73 -9.32 -20.26
CA SER A 77 6.64 -9.93 -18.94
C SER A 77 6.03 -8.98 -17.91
N ILE A 78 6.49 -7.72 -17.89
CA ILE A 78 5.91 -6.66 -17.07
C ILE A 78 4.43 -6.45 -17.38
N GLY A 79 4.05 -6.45 -18.65
CA GLY A 79 2.66 -6.35 -19.09
C GLY A 79 1.79 -7.52 -18.59
N ASN A 80 2.32 -8.74 -18.66
CA ASN A 80 1.65 -9.95 -18.16
C ASN A 80 1.44 -9.88 -16.64
N ILE A 81 2.48 -9.48 -15.89
CA ILE A 81 2.43 -9.30 -14.43
C ILE A 81 1.38 -8.25 -14.05
N LYS A 82 1.38 -7.11 -14.75
CA LYS A 82 0.41 -6.03 -14.53
C LYS A 82 -1.01 -6.51 -14.79
N THR A 83 -1.23 -7.21 -15.90
CA THR A 83 -2.53 -7.77 -16.27
C THR A 83 -3.02 -8.77 -15.22
N GLY A 84 -2.13 -9.61 -14.70
CA GLY A 84 -2.43 -10.52 -13.59
C GLY A 84 -2.87 -9.79 -12.32
N GLY A 85 -2.16 -8.72 -11.94
CA GLY A 85 -2.53 -7.88 -10.79
C GLY A 85 -3.88 -7.18 -10.96
N GLN A 86 -4.16 -6.63 -12.16
CA GLN A 86 -5.44 -6.01 -12.49
C GLN A 86 -6.59 -7.03 -12.48
N SER A 87 -6.36 -8.23 -13.05
CA SER A 87 -7.34 -9.33 -13.04
C SER A 87 -7.64 -9.81 -11.62
N TRP A 88 -6.62 -9.95 -10.78
CA TRP A 88 -6.79 -10.27 -9.37
C TRP A 88 -7.65 -9.22 -8.67
N ALA A 89 -7.39 -7.95 -8.92
CA ALA A 89 -8.10 -6.87 -8.27
C ALA A 89 -9.58 -6.75 -8.71
N GLN A 90 -9.88 -7.04 -9.98
CA GLN A 90 -11.27 -7.15 -10.46
C GLN A 90 -12.05 -8.28 -9.77
N ARG A 91 -11.38 -9.40 -9.46
CA ARG A 91 -11.98 -10.56 -8.78
C ARG A 91 -12.09 -10.39 -7.26
N ASN A 92 -11.35 -9.44 -6.68
CA ASN A 92 -11.29 -9.20 -5.24
C ASN A 92 -11.65 -7.75 -4.89
N PRO A 93 -12.89 -7.31 -5.18
CA PRO A 93 -13.33 -5.95 -4.86
C PRO A 93 -13.27 -5.70 -3.35
N GLY A 94 -12.81 -4.50 -2.94
CA GLY A 94 -12.73 -4.11 -1.53
C GLY A 94 -11.45 -4.54 -0.81
N GLN A 95 -10.65 -5.45 -1.37
CA GLN A 95 -9.27 -5.68 -0.88
C GLN A 95 -8.26 -4.64 -1.41
N TRP A 96 -8.76 -3.71 -2.24
CA TRP A 96 -8.04 -2.53 -2.70
C TRP A 96 -8.35 -1.39 -1.72
N GLY A 97 -7.58 -1.27 -0.63
CA GLY A 97 -7.91 -0.33 0.45
C GLY A 97 -6.67 0.14 1.22
N SER A 98 -6.40 1.44 1.07
CA SER A 98 -5.34 2.25 1.69
C SER A 98 -3.94 1.64 1.68
N ALA A 99 -3.07 2.20 0.82
CA ALA A 99 -1.63 2.08 0.96
C ALA A 99 -1.24 2.17 2.45
N PRO A 100 -0.33 1.31 2.95
CA PRO A 100 0.10 1.40 4.33
C PRO A 100 0.52 2.83 4.60
N LYS A 101 -0.13 3.50 5.56
CA LYS A 101 0.21 4.88 5.92
C LYS A 101 1.69 4.87 6.27
N SER A 102 2.50 5.50 5.42
CA SER A 102 3.90 5.66 5.75
C SER A 102 3.97 6.57 6.98
N ARG A 103 4.88 6.21 7.89
CA ARG A 103 5.48 7.10 8.88
C ARG A 103 4.74 7.25 10.22
N LEU A 104 5.51 6.99 11.27
CA LEU A 104 5.24 7.24 12.69
C LEU A 104 4.71 8.65 13.01
N GLU A 105 4.84 9.61 12.09
CA GLU A 105 4.53 11.03 12.29
C GLU A 105 3.02 11.34 12.29
N SER A 106 2.15 10.40 11.90
CA SER A 106 0.69 10.57 11.97
C SER A 106 0.03 9.92 13.20
N ARG A 107 0.83 9.42 14.16
CA ARG A 107 0.30 8.97 15.46
C ARG A 107 0.07 10.19 16.35
N ASP A 108 -1.19 10.58 16.50
CA ASP A 108 -1.59 11.53 17.52
C ASP A 108 -1.19 10.95 18.90
N PRO A 109 -0.34 11.63 19.68
CA PRO A 109 0.06 11.15 21.00
C PRO A 109 -1.13 10.96 21.95
N ALA A 110 -2.29 11.56 21.67
CA ALA A 110 -3.53 11.35 22.42
C ALA A 110 -4.10 9.93 22.29
N GLN A 111 -3.69 9.13 21.29
CA GLN A 111 -4.13 7.74 21.13
C GLN A 111 -3.17 6.72 21.75
N ILE A 112 -1.97 7.11 22.17
CA ILE A 112 -1.01 6.23 22.85
C ILE A 112 -1.31 6.27 24.35
N GLY A 113 -2.36 5.58 24.79
CA GLY A 113 -2.70 5.48 26.21
C GLY A 113 -4.16 5.13 26.53
N SER A 114 -5.08 5.27 25.57
CA SER A 114 -6.47 4.87 25.77
C SER A 114 -6.66 3.38 25.47
N GLY A 115 -6.15 2.53 26.38
CA GLY A 115 -6.54 1.13 26.45
C GLY A 115 -8.06 1.04 26.68
N LYS A 116 -8.82 0.69 25.65
CA LYS A 116 -10.15 0.09 25.79
C LYS A 116 -10.08 -1.33 25.25
N GLY A 117 -9.61 -2.21 26.13
CA GLY A 117 -9.84 -3.63 25.98
C GLY A 117 -11.30 -3.98 26.26
N PHE A 118 -11.77 -4.99 25.52
CA PHE A 118 -12.73 -6.05 25.88
C PHE A 118 -14.12 -5.67 26.42
N GLY A 119 -15.16 -6.26 25.82
CA GLY A 119 -16.40 -6.57 26.53
C GLY A 119 -17.68 -6.42 25.72
N ASN A 120 -18.32 -7.55 25.45
CA ASN A 120 -19.74 -7.67 25.19
C ASN A 120 -20.57 -6.81 26.16
N ALA A 121 -21.52 -6.02 25.64
CA ALA A 121 -22.68 -5.54 26.40
C ALA A 121 -23.78 -5.15 25.41
N GLU A 122 -24.56 -6.17 25.05
CA GLU A 122 -26.00 -6.14 24.85
C GLU A 122 -26.67 -4.84 25.34
N LYS A 123 -27.17 -4.03 24.41
CA LYS A 123 -28.05 -2.90 24.75
C LYS A 123 -29.47 -3.42 24.90
N GLU A 124 -29.74 -3.91 26.10
CA GLU A 124 -31.08 -4.17 26.60
C GLU A 124 -31.84 -2.84 26.78
N ASN A 125 -33.09 -2.91 26.35
CA ASN A 125 -34.12 -1.89 26.39
C ASN A 125 -34.49 -1.52 27.84
N LYS A 126 -34.54 -0.22 28.18
CA LYS A 126 -35.35 0.24 29.31
C LYS A 126 -35.70 1.72 29.20
N ASP A 127 -36.91 1.95 28.71
CA ASP A 127 -37.78 3.05 29.09
C ASP A 127 -37.65 3.42 30.58
N ARG A 128 -37.51 4.73 30.86
CA ARG A 128 -38.22 5.45 31.94
C ARG A 128 -37.84 6.95 32.02
N GLY A 129 -38.80 7.78 31.58
CA GLY A 129 -39.06 9.17 32.05
C GLY A 129 -38.10 10.24 31.52
N GLY A 130 -38.49 11.32 30.83
CA GLY A 130 -39.74 12.08 30.78
C GLY A 130 -39.36 13.58 30.77
N PRO A 131 -39.91 14.49 29.92
CA PRO A 131 -39.19 15.72 29.54
C PRO A 131 -39.82 17.03 30.04
N TYR A 132 -39.41 17.61 31.19
CA TYR A 132 -39.82 19.00 31.57
C TYR A 132 -38.87 19.69 32.59
N SER A 133 -38.44 20.93 32.27
CA SER A 133 -38.04 22.09 33.13
C SER A 133 -36.92 22.87 32.41
N LYS A 134 -37.03 24.06 31.82
CA LYS A 134 -37.69 25.37 32.09
C LYS A 134 -37.13 26.16 33.30
N GLY A 135 -36.47 27.29 32.97
CA GLY A 135 -36.11 28.42 33.85
C GLY A 135 -34.68 28.36 34.40
N GLY A 136 -33.84 29.40 34.45
CA GLY A 136 -33.95 30.84 34.18
C GLY A 136 -32.85 31.56 35.01
N GLY A 137 -32.21 32.61 34.44
CA GLY A 137 -31.66 33.79 35.17
C GLY A 137 -30.37 33.70 36.03
N GLY A 138 -29.31 34.40 35.58
CA GLY A 138 -28.75 35.60 36.24
C GLY A 138 -27.81 35.48 37.47
N GLY A 139 -26.58 36.01 37.30
CA GLY A 139 -25.92 36.96 38.23
C GLY A 139 -25.00 36.41 39.34
N GLY A 140 -23.76 36.91 39.38
CA GLY A 140 -22.79 36.73 40.48
C GLY A 140 -21.34 36.70 39.99
#